data_AF-A0A8C9XJ41-F1
#
_entry.id   AF-A0A8C9XJ41-F1
#
_cell.length_a   1.000
_cell.length_b   1.000
_cell.length_c   1.000
_cell.angle_alpha   90.00
_cell.angle_beta   90.00
_cell.angle_gamma   90.00
#
_symmetry.space_group_name_H-M   'P 1'
#
loop_
_entity.id
_entity.type
_entity.pdbx_description
1 polymer ?
#
loop_
_entity_poly.entity_id
_entity_poly.type
_entity_poly.pdbx_seq_one_letter_code
_entity_poly.pdbx_strand_id
1 'polypeptide(L)'
;MGTGHGCMDTGHGCMDTGHGCMGTGHGCMGTGHGCMDTGHGCMGTGHGCMGTGHGCMGTGHGCMDTGHGCMGTGHGCMGTGHGCMDTGHGCMGTGHGCMGTGHGCMGTGHGCMGYRCYSNL
;
A
#
# COMPACT_ATOMS: atom_id res chain seq x y z
N MET A 1 6.54 18.77 5.31
CA MET A 1 5.88 19.25 4.07
C MET A 1 6.95 19.53 3.04
N GLY A 2 7.37 18.49 2.32
CA GLY A 2 8.31 18.59 1.21
C GLY A 2 7.59 18.54 -0.14
N THR A 3 8.05 19.35 -1.08
CA THR A 3 7.62 19.24 -2.49
C THR A 3 8.86 19.15 -3.37
N GLY A 4 8.92 18.17 -4.27
CA GLY A 4 10.00 18.03 -5.23
C GLY A 4 10.60 16.63 -5.29
N HIS A 5 11.92 16.56 -5.44
CA HIS A 5 12.64 15.30 -5.60
C HIS A 5 13.43 14.98 -4.33
N GLY A 6 13.24 13.79 -3.74
CA GLY A 6 14.04 13.31 -2.61
C GLY A 6 13.66 13.91 -1.24
N CYS A 7 12.37 14.15 -0.98
CA CYS A 7 11.92 14.64 0.33
C CYS A 7 12.09 13.55 1.40
N MET A 8 12.55 13.93 2.59
CA MET A 8 12.68 13.00 3.73
C MET A 8 12.22 13.69 5.00
N ASP A 9 11.11 13.22 5.57
CA ASP A 9 10.50 13.74 6.78
C ASP A 9 10.45 12.64 7.86
N THR A 10 10.62 13.02 9.14
CA THR A 10 10.49 12.10 10.28
C THR A 10 9.70 12.76 11.41
N GLY A 11 8.74 12.03 11.98
CA GLY A 11 7.95 12.47 13.13
C GLY A 11 6.45 12.30 12.94
N HIS A 12 5.68 13.30 13.36
CA HIS A 12 4.22 13.30 13.26
C HIS A 12 3.76 14.17 12.09
N GLY A 13 2.87 13.64 11.24
CA GLY A 13 2.21 14.43 10.19
C GLY A 13 3.11 14.77 9.00
N CYS A 14 3.97 13.85 8.57
CA CYS A 14 4.81 14.02 7.38
C CYS A 14 3.93 14.07 6.13
N MET A 15 4.18 15.03 5.23
CA MET A 15 3.40 15.20 4.00
C MET A 15 4.34 15.58 2.87
N ASP A 16 4.53 14.69 1.90
CA ASP A 16 5.45 14.91 0.80
C ASP A 16 4.76 14.75 -0.55
N THR A 17 5.18 15.55 -1.53
CA THR A 17 4.69 15.47 -2.90
C THR A 17 5.82 15.53 -3.90
N GLY A 18 5.93 14.51 -4.76
CA GLY A 18 6.86 14.49 -5.89
C GLY A 18 7.52 13.13 -6.11
N HIS A 19 8.81 13.15 -6.41
CA HIS A 19 9.57 11.96 -6.78
C HIS A 19 10.49 11.52 -5.64
N GLY A 20 10.41 10.26 -5.22
CA GLY A 20 11.36 9.70 -4.24
C GLY A 20 11.17 10.26 -2.84
N CYS A 21 9.94 10.36 -2.36
CA CYS A 21 9.63 10.88 -1.02
C CYS A 21 9.71 9.79 0.04
N MET A 22 10.18 10.11 1.24
CA MET A 22 10.29 9.18 2.37
C MET A 22 9.77 9.79 3.67
N GLY A 23 8.74 9.18 4.26
CA GLY A 23 8.21 9.55 5.57
C GLY A 23 8.46 8.46 6.61
N THR A 24 8.85 8.84 7.83
CA THR A 24 8.91 7.90 8.96
C THR A 24 8.23 8.45 10.20
N GLY A 25 7.27 7.72 10.76
CA GLY A 25 6.61 8.06 12.02
C GLY A 25 5.11 7.86 11.97
N HIS A 26 4.34 8.83 12.47
CA HIS A 26 2.90 8.69 12.62
C HIS A 26 2.15 9.67 11.70
N GLY A 27 1.28 9.16 10.83
CA GLY A 27 0.55 9.98 9.87
C GLY A 27 1.44 10.48 8.74
N CYS A 28 2.13 9.58 8.05
CA CYS A 28 2.96 9.94 6.89
C CYS A 28 2.12 9.82 5.61
N MET A 29 2.21 10.83 4.75
CA MET A 29 1.50 10.85 3.47
C MET A 29 2.45 11.25 2.33
N GLY A 30 2.61 10.37 1.35
CA GLY A 30 3.37 10.63 0.13
C GLY A 30 2.47 10.63 -1.11
N THR A 31 2.62 11.64 -1.97
CA THR A 31 1.95 11.69 -3.28
C THR A 31 2.97 11.81 -4.41
N GLY A 32 2.92 10.93 -5.41
CA GLY A 32 3.74 11.01 -6.61
C GLY A 32 4.39 9.68 -6.96
N HIS A 33 5.68 9.70 -7.33
CA HIS A 33 6.36 8.51 -7.82
C HIS A 33 7.47 8.08 -6.87
N GLY A 34 7.42 6.84 -6.37
CA GLY A 34 8.40 6.31 -5.43
C GLY A 34 8.24 6.92 -4.04
N CYS A 35 7.08 6.74 -3.41
CA CYS A 35 6.86 7.16 -2.02
C CYS A 35 7.10 5.99 -1.09
N MET A 36 7.85 6.21 0.00
CA MET A 36 8.13 5.18 1.01
C MET A 36 7.80 5.70 2.40
N ASP A 37 6.78 5.14 3.03
CA ASP A 37 6.30 5.56 4.34
C ASP A 37 6.43 4.42 5.35
N THR A 38 6.95 4.71 6.54
CA THR A 38 7.10 3.72 7.62
C THR A 38 6.51 4.23 8.93
N GLY A 39 5.66 3.42 9.56
CA GLY A 39 5.14 3.64 10.91
C GLY A 39 3.62 3.47 11.01
N HIS A 40 2.96 4.35 11.75
CA HIS A 40 1.52 4.27 12.03
C HIS A 40 0.75 5.23 11.13
N GLY A 41 -0.22 4.74 10.35
CA GLY A 41 -1.03 5.57 9.46
C GLY A 41 -0.19 6.11 8.30
N CYS A 42 0.21 5.22 7.40
CA CYS A 42 0.98 5.56 6.20
C CYS A 42 0.04 5.61 4.99
N MET A 43 0.15 6.63 4.14
CA MET A 43 -0.68 6.78 2.94
C MET A 43 0.16 7.18 1.73
N GLY A 44 0.27 6.29 0.75
CA GLY A 44 0.93 6.55 -0.52
C GLY A 44 -0.07 6.66 -1.67
N THR A 45 0.04 7.69 -2.50
CA THR A 45 -0.74 7.82 -3.75
C THR A 45 0.17 8.04 -4.95
N GLY A 46 0.03 7.22 -5.99
CA GLY A 46 0.70 7.39 -7.28
C GLY A 46 1.36 6.12 -7.79
N HIS A 47 2.63 6.21 -8.21
CA HIS A 47 3.34 5.10 -8.84
C HIS A 47 4.49 4.62 -7.96
N GLY A 48 4.50 3.34 -7.57
CA GLY A 48 5.54 2.78 -6.71
C GLY A 48 5.44 3.31 -5.28
N CYS A 49 4.32 3.08 -4.62
CA CYS A 49 4.12 3.45 -3.22
C CYS A 49 4.42 2.25 -2.32
N MET A 50 5.16 2.47 -1.24
CA MET A 50 5.48 1.45 -0.26
C MET A 50 5.14 1.93 1.15
N GLY A 51 4.27 1.21 1.85
CA GLY A 51 3.90 1.46 3.24
C GLY A 51 4.32 0.32 4.15
N THR A 52 4.97 0.60 5.27
CA THR A 52 5.31 -0.42 6.28
C THR A 52 4.85 -0.01 7.68
N GLY A 53 4.11 -0.87 8.36
CA GLY A 53 3.69 -0.68 9.75
C GLY A 53 2.22 -0.97 9.98
N HIS A 54 1.52 -0.06 10.66
CA HIS A 54 0.12 -0.27 11.05
C HIS A 54 -0.79 0.77 10.40
N GLY A 55 -1.78 0.32 9.63
CA GLY A 55 -2.67 1.18 8.87
C GLY A 55 -1.94 1.78 7.68
N CYS A 56 -1.52 0.94 6.73
CA CYS A 56 -0.87 1.36 5.50
C CYS A 56 -1.90 1.36 4.36
N MET A 57 -1.91 2.42 3.55
CA MET A 57 -2.79 2.53 2.40
C MET A 57 -2.02 3.00 1.16
N GLY A 58 -2.01 2.17 0.13
CA GLY A 58 -1.47 2.51 -1.18
C GLY A 58 -2.57 2.66 -2.23
N THR A 59 -2.53 3.75 -3.01
CA THR A 59 -3.42 3.93 -4.17
C THR A 59 -2.62 4.23 -5.43
N GLY A 60 -2.85 3.46 -6.50
CA GLY A 60 -2.29 3.71 -7.83
C GLY A 60 -1.63 2.48 -8.44
N HIS A 61 -0.43 2.64 -9.01
CA HIS A 61 0.26 1.57 -9.72
C HIS A 61 1.47 1.09 -8.93
N GLY A 62 1.55 -0.20 -8.63
CA GLY A 62 2.65 -0.80 -7.88
C GLY A 62 2.65 -0.36 -6.42
N CYS A 63 1.57 -0.66 -5.69
CA CYS A 63 1.48 -0.38 -4.26
C CYS A 63 1.89 -1.62 -3.46
N MET A 64 2.74 -1.44 -2.44
CA MET A 64 3.18 -2.52 -1.57
C MET A 64 3.05 -2.12 -0.11
N ASP A 65 2.17 -2.78 0.61
CA ASP A 65 1.87 -2.48 2.01
C ASP A 65 2.19 -3.68 2.91
N THR A 66 2.98 -3.47 3.96
CA THR A 66 3.39 -4.52 4.88
C THR A 66 3.02 -4.18 6.32
N GLY A 67 2.35 -5.11 7.02
CA GLY A 67 2.08 -5.05 8.45
C GLY A 67 0.61 -5.31 8.82
N HIS A 68 0.05 -4.49 9.70
CA HIS A 68 -1.31 -4.67 10.22
C HIS A 68 -2.27 -3.67 9.58
N GLY A 69 -3.35 -4.16 8.96
CA GLY A 69 -4.34 -3.29 8.32
C GLY A 69 -3.77 -2.61 7.09
N CYS A 70 -3.46 -3.39 6.06
CA CYS A 70 -2.94 -2.91 4.78
C CYS A 70 -4.07 -2.78 3.76
N MET A 71 -4.09 -1.72 2.97
CA MET A 71 -5.09 -1.52 1.92
C MET A 71 -4.47 -0.99 0.63
N GLY A 72 -4.45 -1.84 -0.41
CA GLY A 72 -4.00 -1.47 -1.74
C GLY A 72 -5.16 -1.25 -2.71
N THR A 73 -5.15 -0.18 -3.49
CA THR A 73 -6.11 0.02 -4.59
C THR A 73 -5.40 0.40 -5.89
N GLY A 74 -5.67 -0.33 -6.97
CA GLY A 74 -5.20 -0.02 -8.32
C GLY A 74 -4.56 -1.20 -9.04
N HIS A 75 -3.45 -0.97 -9.73
CA HIS A 75 -2.79 -1.99 -10.55
C HIS A 75 -1.52 -2.50 -9.85
N GLY A 76 -1.39 -3.80 -9.65
CA GLY A 76 -0.22 -4.38 -8.99
C GLY A 76 -0.14 -4.03 -7.50
N CYS A 77 -1.22 -4.24 -6.76
CA CYS A 77 -1.24 -4.02 -5.31
C CYS A 77 -0.82 -5.29 -4.57
N MET A 78 -0.01 -5.15 -3.53
CA MET A 78 0.43 -6.27 -2.70
C MET A 78 0.34 -5.91 -1.22
N GLY A 79 -0.52 -6.61 -0.49
CA GLY A 79 -0.62 -6.51 0.96
C GLY A 79 0.00 -7.73 1.66
N THR A 80 0.92 -7.52 2.59
CA THR A 80 1.50 -8.60 3.42
C THR A 80 1.28 -8.35 4.91
N GLY A 81 0.74 -9.33 5.63
CA GLY A 81 0.58 -9.29 7.09
C GLY A 81 -0.82 -9.65 7.55
N HIS A 82 -1.40 -8.88 8.47
CA HIS A 82 -2.70 -9.19 9.07
C HIS A 82 -3.75 -8.18 8.64
N GLY A 83 -4.83 -8.66 8.02
CA GLY A 83 -5.93 -7.82 7.54
C GLY A 83 -5.52 -6.99 6.32
N CYS A 84 -5.09 -7.65 5.26
CA CYS A 84 -4.76 -7.01 3.99
C CYS A 84 -5.99 -6.97 3.09
N MET A 85 -6.30 -5.83 2.47
CA MET A 85 -7.39 -5.71 1.49
C MET A 85 -6.88 -5.05 0.23
N ASP A 86 -6.83 -5.80 -0.87
CA ASP A 86 -6.33 -5.31 -2.15
C ASP A 86 -7.44 -5.31 -3.21
N THR A 87 -7.57 -4.21 -3.94
CA THR A 87 -8.60 -4.03 -4.97
C THR A 87 -8.02 -3.54 -6.29
N GLY A 88 -8.35 -4.23 -7.39
CA GLY A 88 -8.01 -3.81 -8.74
C GLY A 88 -7.44 -4.93 -9.60
N HIS A 89 -6.39 -4.65 -10.36
CA HIS A 89 -5.81 -5.61 -11.32
C HIS A 89 -4.47 -6.12 -10.82
N GLY A 90 -4.26 -7.44 -10.77
CA GLY A 90 -3.03 -8.07 -10.30
C GLY A 90 -2.77 -7.81 -8.81
N CYS A 91 -3.76 -8.09 -7.97
CA CYS A 91 -3.68 -7.87 -6.53
C CYS A 91 -3.22 -9.12 -5.78
N MET A 92 -2.35 -8.99 -4.77
CA MET A 92 -1.84 -10.12 -4.01
C MET A 92 -1.83 -9.86 -2.51
N GLY A 93 -2.66 -10.60 -1.78
CA GLY A 93 -2.68 -10.60 -0.32
C GLY A 93 -1.93 -11.81 0.26
N THR A 94 -1.06 -11.59 1.24
CA THR A 94 -0.35 -12.67 1.97
C THR A 94 -0.49 -12.48 3.48
N GLY A 95 -0.84 -13.55 4.21
CA GLY A 95 -0.84 -13.58 5.67
C GLY A 95 -2.17 -14.00 6.28
N HIS A 96 -2.64 -13.30 7.31
CA HIS A 96 -3.86 -13.65 8.02
C HIS A 96 -5.00 -12.70 7.66
N GLY A 97 -6.14 -13.22 7.19
CA GLY A 97 -7.30 -12.41 6.84
C GLY A 97 -7.06 -11.50 5.63
N CYS A 98 -6.39 -12.01 4.60
CA CYS A 98 -6.24 -11.29 3.34
C CYS A 98 -7.53 -11.30 2.51
N MET A 99 -7.84 -10.20 1.82
CA MET A 99 -8.95 -10.10 0.88
C MET A 99 -8.49 -9.47 -0.43
N GLY A 100 -8.76 -10.15 -1.55
CA GLY A 100 -8.48 -9.64 -2.88
C GLY A 100 -9.76 -9.48 -3.69
N THR A 101 -9.89 -8.36 -4.40
CA THR A 101 -11.02 -8.04 -5.28
C THR A 101 -10.54 -7.56 -6.64
N GLY A 102 -11.10 -8.07 -7.74
CA GLY A 102 -10.84 -7.59 -9.09
C GLY A 102 -10.24 -8.64 -10.03
N HIS A 103 -9.38 -8.23 -10.95
CA HIS A 103 -8.84 -9.14 -11.97
C HIS A 103 -7.48 -9.69 -11.56
N GLY A 104 -7.28 -11.00 -11.68
CA GLY A 104 -6.00 -11.64 -11.35
C GLY A 104 -5.59 -11.47 -9.89
N CYS A 105 -6.56 -11.47 -8.96
CA CYS A 105 -6.26 -11.42 -7.54
C CYS A 105 -5.92 -12.79 -6.95
N MET A 106 -4.98 -12.81 -6.00
CA MET A 106 -4.54 -14.01 -5.28
C MET A 106 -4.41 -13.71 -3.78
N GLY A 107 -4.88 -14.63 -2.95
CA GLY A 107 -4.72 -14.58 -1.50
C GLY A 107 -4.00 -15.83 -1.00
N THR A 108 -2.99 -15.67 -0.16
CA THR A 108 -2.28 -16.80 0.46
C THR A 108 -2.18 -16.65 1.97
N GLY A 109 -2.45 -17.74 2.70
CA GLY A 109 -2.39 -17.76 4.16
C GLY A 109 -3.74 -18.06 4.82
N HIS A 110 -3.81 -17.86 6.13
CA HIS A 110 -4.96 -18.27 6.94
C HIS A 110 -6.10 -17.26 6.83
N GLY A 111 -7.30 -17.75 6.50
CA GLY A 111 -8.50 -16.90 6.41
C GLY A 111 -8.50 -15.96 5.21
N CYS A 112 -7.71 -16.23 4.18
CA CYS A 112 -7.68 -15.39 2.98
C CYS A 112 -8.81 -15.74 2.02
N MET A 113 -9.51 -14.72 1.52
CA MET A 113 -10.70 -14.86 0.67
C MET A 113 -10.56 -13.99 -0.58
N GLY A 114 -10.64 -14.62 -1.76
CA GLY A 114 -10.74 -13.92 -3.03
C GLY A 114 -12.20 -13.68 -3.39
N TYR A 115 -12.73 -12.49 -3.10
CA TYR A 115 -14.10 -12.15 -3.50
C TYR A 115 -14.05 -11.53 -4.90
N ARG A 116 -14.70 -12.17 -5.87
CA ARG A 116 -14.74 -11.69 -7.27
C ARG A 116 -13.36 -11.57 -7.92
N CYS A 117 -12.49 -12.56 -7.73
CA CYS A 117 -11.30 -12.72 -8.56
C CYS A 117 -11.74 -13.29 -9.92
N TYR A 118 -11.79 -12.44 -10.93
CA TYR A 118 -12.01 -12.87 -12.30
C TYR A 118 -10.66 -13.30 -12.89
N SER A 119 -10.61 -14.52 -13.40
CA SER A 119 -9.52 -15.01 -14.25
C SER A 119 -9.99 -14.89 -15.69
N ASN A 120 -9.45 -13.95 -16.48
CA ASN A 120 -9.62 -14.03 -17.94
C ASN A 120 -8.80 -15.21 -18.46
N LEU A 121 -9.48 -16.35 -18.63
CA LEU A 121 -9.24 -17.24 -19.77
C LEU A 121 -10.09 -16.73 -20.93
#